data_AF-A0ABD7X2I6-F1
#
_entry.id   AF-A0ABD7X2I6-F1
#
_cell.length_a   1.000
_cell.length_b   1.000
_cell.length_c   1.000
_cell.angle_alpha   90.00
_cell.angle_beta   90.00
_cell.angle_gamma   90.00
#
_symmetry.space_group_name_H-M   'P 1'
#
loop_
_entity.id
_entity.type
_entity.pdbx_description
1 polymer ?
#
loop_
_entity_poly.entity_id
_entity_poly.type
_entity_poly.pdbx_seq_one_letter_code
_entity_poly.pdbx_strand_id
1 'polypeptide(L)'
;MEIMVGQNCKITSDALNIILNKKYLKKDKEGNVTEEEAFKQIGYYTTLDGAFNALIEKEIKGSDAISLDELKKHVAGVKEDIFEALKSVKVERAVSL
;
A
#
# COMPACT_ATOMS: atom_id res chain seq x y z
N MET A 1 -2.04 -12.67 -6.68
CA MET A 1 -2.02 -12.22 -5.27
C MET A 1 -2.54 -10.80 -5.23
N GLU A 2 -3.35 -10.46 -4.24
CA GLU A 2 -3.79 -9.10 -3.96
C GLU A 2 -3.83 -8.91 -2.44
N ILE A 3 -3.09 -7.92 -1.93
CA ILE A 3 -2.96 -7.66 -0.49
C ILE A 3 -3.14 -6.16 -0.27
N MET A 4 -4.18 -5.79 0.48
CA MET A 4 -4.35 -4.43 0.96
C MET A 4 -3.43 -4.17 2.15
N VAL A 5 -2.74 -3.03 2.15
CA VAL A 5 -1.90 -2.57 3.26
C VAL A 5 -2.40 -1.18 3.67
N GLY A 6 -3.05 -1.13 4.83
CA GLY A 6 -3.79 0.06 5.26
C GLY A 6 -4.89 0.43 4.27
N GLN A 7 -5.24 1.72 4.22
CA GLN A 7 -6.32 2.23 3.37
C GLN A 7 -5.84 2.68 1.98
N ASN A 8 -4.54 2.95 1.82
CA ASN A 8 -4.02 3.69 0.67
C ASN A 8 -3.09 2.88 -0.23
N CYS A 9 -2.65 1.70 0.21
CA CYS A 9 -1.67 0.91 -0.54
C CYS A 9 -2.21 -0.49 -0.82
N LYS A 10 -1.89 -1.00 -2.01
CA LYS A 10 -2.25 -2.34 -2.46
C LYS A 10 -1.08 -3.02 -3.17
N ILE A 11 -0.69 -4.18 -2.70
CA ILE A 11 0.29 -5.05 -3.34
C ILE A 11 -0.45 -6.04 -4.23
N THR A 12 -0.12 -6.07 -5.51
CA THR A 12 -0.59 -7.09 -6.45
C THR A 12 0.60 -7.82 -7.08
N SER A 13 0.33 -8.87 -7.84
CA SER A 13 1.37 -9.57 -8.61
C SER A 13 0.84 -9.93 -9.99
N ASP A 14 1.71 -9.82 -10.99
CA ASP A 14 1.50 -10.43 -12.31
C ASP A 14 2.45 -11.63 -12.49
N ALA A 15 2.63 -12.10 -13.73
CA ALA A 15 3.49 -13.25 -14.03
C ALA A 15 4.99 -12.99 -13.76
N LEU A 16 5.42 -11.74 -13.72
CA LEU A 16 6.84 -11.34 -13.68
C LEU A 16 7.18 -10.45 -12.48
N ASN A 17 6.21 -9.72 -11.93
CA ASN A 17 6.45 -8.64 -10.99
C ASN A 17 5.50 -8.67 -9.79
N ILE A 18 6.03 -8.17 -8.67
CA ILE A 18 5.25 -7.62 -7.56
C ILE A 18 5.01 -6.14 -7.84
N ILE A 19 3.76 -5.71 -7.72
CA ILE A 19 3.30 -4.39 -8.11
C ILE A 19 2.82 -3.65 -6.86
N LEU A 20 3.40 -2.49 -6.57
CA LEU A 20 2.91 -1.59 -5.54
C LEU A 20 1.97 -0.56 -6.17
N ASN A 21 0.75 -0.49 -5.65
CA ASN A 21 -0.27 0.45 -6.09
C ASN A 21 -0.64 1.40 -4.95
N LYS A 22 -0.91 2.66 -5.30
CA LYS A 22 -1.41 3.68 -4.38
C LYS A 22 -2.81 4.13 -4.80
N LYS A 23 -3.67 4.26 -3.81
CA LYS A 23 -5.02 4.78 -3.97
C LYS A 23 -4.98 6.23 -4.44
N TYR A 24 -5.91 6.59 -5.32
CA TYR A 24 -6.11 7.95 -5.79
C TYR A 24 -7.58 8.18 -6.15
N LEU A 25 -8.01 9.43 -6.09
CA LEU A 25 -9.31 9.84 -6.61
C LEU A 25 -9.22 10.05 -8.13
N LYS A 26 -10.15 9.46 -8.87
CA LYS A 26 -10.20 9.63 -10.33
C LYS A 26 -10.48 11.08 -10.70
N LYS A 27 -10.20 11.39 -11.95
CA LYS A 27 -10.60 12.64 -12.58
C LYS A 27 -11.57 12.34 -13.71
N ASP A 28 -12.58 13.19 -13.87
CA ASP A 28 -13.48 13.13 -15.02
C ASP A 28 -12.77 13.60 -16.31
N LYS A 29 -13.50 13.64 -17.43
CA LYS A 29 -12.97 14.06 -18.73
C LYS A 29 -12.56 15.54 -18.76
N GLU A 30 -13.05 16.34 -17.82
CA GLU A 30 -12.77 17.78 -17.70
C GLU A 30 -11.63 18.05 -16.70
N GLY A 31 -11.16 17.02 -16.01
CA GLY A 31 -10.06 17.08 -15.06
C GLY A 31 -10.48 17.34 -13.61
N ASN A 32 -11.78 17.37 -13.31
CA ASN A 32 -12.30 17.53 -11.95
C ASN A 32 -12.14 16.23 -11.18
N VAL A 33 -11.73 16.35 -9.91
CA VAL A 33 -11.60 15.19 -9.01
C VAL A 33 -13.00 14.64 -8.71
N THR A 34 -13.18 13.34 -8.88
CA THR A 34 -14.41 12.63 -8.55
C THR A 34 -14.28 11.90 -7.21
N GLU A 35 -15.41 11.49 -6.62
CA GLU A 35 -15.43 10.63 -5.43
C GLU A 35 -15.09 9.16 -5.75
N GLU A 36 -14.86 8.83 -7.03
CA GLU A 36 -14.49 7.47 -7.42
C GLU A 36 -13.03 7.18 -7.08
N GLU A 37 -12.84 6.18 -6.23
CA GLU A 37 -11.52 5.71 -5.84
C GLU A 37 -10.99 4.69 -6.86
N ALA A 38 -9.69 4.79 -7.16
CA ALA A 38 -8.97 3.83 -7.96
C ALA A 38 -7.56 3.61 -7.42
N PHE A 39 -6.87 2.63 -7.98
CA PHE A 39 -5.47 2.36 -7.66
C PHE A 39 -4.62 2.63 -8.89
N LYS A 40 -3.56 3.41 -8.70
CA LYS A 40 -2.53 3.61 -9.71
C LYS A 40 -1.27 2.90 -9.30
N GLN A 41 -0.58 2.33 -10.26
CA GLN A 41 0.70 1.72 -10.01
C GLN A 41 1.77 2.77 -9.67
N ILE A 42 2.60 2.48 -8.67
CA ILE A 42 3.69 3.36 -8.21
C ILE A 42 5.05 2.65 -8.08
N GLY A 43 5.14 1.37 -8.43
CA GLY A 43 6.39 0.63 -8.51
C GLY A 43 6.24 -0.80 -9.02
N TYR A 44 7.31 -1.34 -9.61
CA TYR A 44 7.48 -2.75 -9.96
C TYR A 44 8.69 -3.29 -9.20
N TYR A 45 8.56 -4.49 -8.63
CA TYR A 45 9.58 -5.13 -7.83
C TYR A 45 9.67 -6.60 -8.18
N THR A 46 10.88 -7.16 -8.15
CA THR A 46 11.11 -8.59 -8.42
C THR A 46 10.76 -9.47 -7.22
N THR A 47 10.65 -8.90 -6.02
CA THR A 47 10.38 -9.63 -4.78
C THR A 47 9.39 -8.89 -3.89
N LEU A 48 8.71 -9.64 -3.03
CA LEU A 48 7.85 -9.08 -1.97
C LEU A 48 8.66 -8.20 -1.01
N ASP A 49 9.86 -8.64 -0.63
CA ASP A 49 10.75 -7.88 0.25
C ASP A 49 11.08 -6.49 -0.34
N GLY A 50 11.44 -6.43 -1.62
CA GLY A 50 11.69 -5.17 -2.31
C GLY A 50 10.46 -4.26 -2.35
N ALA A 51 9.28 -4.84 -2.59
CA ALA A 51 8.02 -4.10 -2.60
C ALA A 51 7.66 -3.52 -1.21
N PHE A 52 7.83 -4.29 -0.14
CA PHE A 52 7.54 -3.83 1.22
C PHE A 52 8.56 -2.81 1.72
N ASN A 53 9.86 -2.99 1.43
CA ASN A 53 10.88 -1.99 1.76
C ASN A 53 10.59 -0.66 1.06
N ALA A 54 10.20 -0.71 -0.22
CA ALA A 54 9.84 0.50 -0.96
C ALA A 54 8.53 1.13 -0.48
N LEU A 55 7.54 0.33 -0.04
CA LEU A 55 6.32 0.84 0.59
C LEU A 55 6.68 1.64 1.86
N ILE A 56 7.44 1.02 2.77
CA ILE A 56 7.85 1.65 4.04
C ILE A 56 8.63 2.94 3.78
N GLU A 57 9.59 2.91 2.85
CA GLU A 57 10.38 4.08 2.49
C GLU A 57 9.51 5.20 1.91
N LYS A 58 8.53 4.88 1.06
CA LYS A 58 7.61 5.86 0.47
C LYS A 58 6.67 6.48 1.50
N GLU A 59 6.17 5.71 2.46
CA GLU A 59 5.32 6.24 3.53
C GLU A 59 6.14 7.15 4.46
N ILE A 60 7.37 6.75 4.82
CA ILE A 60 8.29 7.62 5.60
C ILE A 60 8.58 8.94 4.85
N LYS A 61 8.94 8.87 3.57
CA LYS A 61 9.29 10.06 2.76
C LYS A 61 8.08 10.94 2.44
N GLY A 62 6.88 10.34 2.37
CA GLY A 62 5.63 11.03 2.07
C GLY A 62 4.87 11.50 3.31
N SER A 63 5.44 11.34 4.51
CA SER A 63 4.82 11.76 5.75
C SER A 63 4.82 13.28 5.88
N ASP A 64 3.69 13.87 6.29
CA ASP A 64 3.57 15.29 6.63
C ASP A 64 4.10 15.62 8.04
N ALA A 65 4.72 14.66 8.73
CA ALA A 65 5.26 14.84 10.07
C ALA A 65 6.31 15.96 10.12
N ILE A 66 6.15 16.90 11.05
CA ILE A 66 7.06 18.02 11.26
C ILE A 66 8.00 17.80 12.46
N SER A 67 7.88 16.66 13.14
CA SER A 67 8.72 16.27 14.27
C SER A 67 9.07 14.78 14.26
N LEU A 68 10.13 14.41 14.97
CA LEU A 68 10.54 13.02 15.12
C LEU A 68 9.49 12.17 15.84
N ASP A 69 8.73 12.74 16.78
CA ASP A 69 7.67 12.01 17.49
C ASP A 69 6.47 11.71 16.57
N GLU A 70 6.08 12.67 15.73
CA GLU A 70 5.05 12.46 14.70
C GLU A 70 5.49 11.44 13.66
N LEU A 71 6.74 11.52 13.19
CA LEU A 71 7.27 10.53 12.24
C LEU A 71 7.31 9.13 12.86
N LYS A 72 7.69 9.03 14.14
CA LYS A 72 7.67 7.76 14.88
C LYS A 72 6.25 7.19 14.98
N LYS A 73 5.24 8.03 15.26
CA LYS A 73 3.83 7.64 15.28
C LYS A 73 3.36 7.18 13.89
N HIS A 74 3.72 7.90 12.84
CA HIS A 74 3.41 7.52 11.47
C HIS A 74 4.00 6.15 11.11
N VAL A 75 5.28 5.92 11.40
CA VAL A 75 5.95 4.62 11.18
C VAL A 75 5.30 3.49 12.00
N ALA A 76 4.85 3.77 13.22
CA ALA A 76 4.12 2.78 14.02
C ALA A 76 2.80 2.36 13.35
N GLY A 77 2.04 3.33 12.81
CA GLY A 77 0.82 3.05 12.05
C GLY A 77 1.09 2.20 10.80
N VAL A 78 2.13 2.53 10.03
CA VAL A 78 2.53 1.72 8.85
C VAL A 78 2.85 0.27 9.23
N LYS A 79 3.48 0.05 10.40
CA LYS A 79 3.75 -1.31 10.90
C LYS A 79 2.46 -2.06 11.26
N GLU A 80 1.52 -1.39 11.91
CA GLU A 80 0.21 -1.97 12.24
C GLU A 80 -0.54 -2.36 10.97
N ASP A 81 -0.57 -1.50 9.95
CA ASP A 81 -1.17 -1.80 8.65
C ASP A 81 -0.59 -3.06 7.99
N ILE A 82 0.73 -3.25 8.07
CA ILE A 82 1.40 -4.45 7.55
C ILE A 82 1.02 -5.69 8.37
N PHE A 83 0.90 -5.59 9.69
CA PHE A 83 0.49 -6.70 10.53
C PHE A 83 -0.96 -7.11 10.29
N GLU A 84 -1.87 -6.14 10.09
CA GLU A 84 -3.25 -6.43 9.72
C GLU A 84 -3.32 -7.09 8.33
N ALA A 85 -2.55 -6.60 7.36
CA ALA A 85 -2.45 -7.23 6.05
C ALA A 85 -2.02 -8.71 6.14
N LEU A 86 -1.05 -9.01 7.01
CA LEU A 86 -0.59 -10.39 7.23
C LEU A 86 -1.69 -11.30 7.82
N LYS A 87 -2.57 -10.76 8.67
CA LYS A 87 -3.69 -11.53 9.21
C LYS A 87 -4.67 -11.90 8.10
N SER A 88 -5.02 -10.95 7.23
CA SER A 88 -5.92 -11.18 6.10
C SER A 88 -5.41 -12.29 5.16
N VAL A 89 -4.11 -12.29 4.86
CA VAL A 89 -3.48 -13.35 4.03
C VAL A 89 -3.57 -14.73 4.69
N LYS A 90 -3.42 -14.81 6.02
CA LYS A 90 -3.53 -16.09 6.75
C LYS A 90 -4.96 -16.63 6.75
N VAL A 91 -5.96 -15.74 6.87
CA VAL A 91 -7.37 -16.12 6.85
C VAL A 91 -7.76 -16.68 5.48
N GLU A 92 -7.42 -15.99 4.38
CA GLU A 92 -7.71 -16.48 3.02
C GLU A 92 -7.14 -17.88 2.75
N ARG A 93 -5.92 -18.14 3.24
CA ARG A 93 -5.26 -19.43 3.10
C ARG A 93 -5.93 -20.54 3.92
N ALA A 94 -6.51 -20.21 5.06
CA ALA A 94 -7.23 -21.17 5.91
C ALA A 94 -8.62 -21.54 5.36
N VAL A 95 -9.28 -20.60 4.67
CA VAL A 95 -10.61 -20.82 4.04
C VAL A 95 -10.49 -21.57 2.70
N SER A 96 -9.31 -21.57 2.09
CA SER A 96 -9.04 -22.24 0.80
C SER A 96 -8.57 -23.71 0.94
N LEU A 97 -8.61 -24.27 2.16
CA LEU A 97 -8.25 -25.66 2.50
C LEU A 97 -9.48 -26.42 3.02
#